data_AF-A0A954JFU5-F1
#
_entry.id   AF-A0A954JFU5-F1
#
_cell.length_a   1.000
_cell.length_b   1.000
_cell.length_c   1.000
_cell.angle_alpha   90.00
_cell.angle_beta   90.00
_cell.angle_gamma   90.00
#
_symmetry.space_group_name_H-M   'P 1'
#
loop_
_entity.id
_entity.type
_entity.pdbx_description
1 polymer ?
#
loop_
_entity_poly.entity_id
_entity_poly.type
_entity_poly.pdbx_seq_one_letter_code
_entity_poly.pdbx_strand_id
1 'polypeptide(L)'
;MAYQIRCGCGRQVDVEMWQAGTDVKCSCGQAVRVPSSVDLVGQRGEQGNMKGSPHRGIEYHIMDLVKSGQLPGDHCVNCNSSTVGQVKLLCECSKAVLKVEGPSILENVLRVLLMMLFPIKYLLLTGGMELEKRVQTETGKDVLIDTPLAMCEQCREEFASRSTGRTKRYLELMRFIPEYDELLQKYPQAVLHE
;
A
#
# COMPACT_ATOMS: atom_id res chain seq x y z
N MET A 1 24.10 4.69 -15.56
CA MET A 1 24.04 3.22 -15.76
C MET A 1 23.28 2.95 -17.05
N ALA A 2 23.78 2.06 -17.90
CA ALA A 2 23.21 1.79 -19.23
C ALA A 2 22.45 0.45 -19.29
N TYR A 3 21.40 0.42 -20.11
CA TYR A 3 20.51 -0.70 -20.42
C TYR A 3 20.61 -1.03 -21.90
N GLN A 4 20.37 -2.28 -22.29
CA GLN A 4 20.46 -2.72 -23.69
C GLN A 4 19.08 -3.07 -24.25
N ILE A 5 18.65 -2.36 -25.30
CA ILE A 5 17.42 -2.66 -26.03
C ILE A 5 17.73 -3.14 -27.45
N ARG A 6 16.93 -4.07 -28.00
CA ARG A 6 17.09 -4.55 -29.38
C ARG A 6 16.30 -3.68 -30.35
N CYS A 7 16.98 -3.18 -31.38
CA CYS A 7 16.35 -2.56 -32.55
C CYS A 7 15.74 -3.64 -33.47
N GLY A 8 14.72 -3.28 -34.26
CA GLY A 8 14.14 -4.17 -35.29
C GLY A 8 15.14 -4.67 -36.33
N CYS A 9 16.28 -3.99 -36.50
CA CYS A 9 17.39 -4.45 -37.34
C CYS A 9 18.27 -5.54 -36.69
N GLY A 10 18.00 -5.94 -35.44
CA GLY A 10 18.76 -6.94 -34.68
C GLY A 10 19.94 -6.39 -33.87
N ARG A 11 20.32 -5.12 -34.04
CA ARG A 11 21.39 -4.48 -33.25
C ARG A 11 20.92 -4.11 -31.84
N GLN A 12 21.83 -4.15 -30.88
CA GLN A 12 21.60 -3.62 -29.53
C GLN A 12 21.92 -2.12 -29.48
N VAL A 13 21.13 -1.37 -28.72
CA VAL A 13 21.33 0.05 -28.44
C VAL A 13 21.44 0.21 -26.94
N ASP A 14 22.54 0.79 -26.48
CA ASP A 14 22.72 1.17 -25.09
C ASP A 14 21.92 2.46 -24.81
N VAL A 15 21.09 2.43 -23.77
CA VAL A 15 20.23 3.53 -23.34
C VAL A 15 20.37 3.77 -21.85
N GLU A 16 20.24 5.02 -21.42
CA GLU A 16 20.27 5.38 -20.01
C GLU A 16 18.86 5.50 -19.42
N MET A 17 18.74 5.41 -18.09
CA MET A 17 17.44 5.44 -17.41
C MET A 17 16.61 6.69 -17.74
N TRP A 18 17.25 7.87 -17.87
CA TRP A 18 16.56 9.12 -18.17
C TRP A 18 15.99 9.16 -19.60
N GLN A 19 16.40 8.24 -20.48
CA GLN A 19 15.87 8.08 -21.82
C GLN A 19 14.62 7.18 -21.86
N ALA A 20 14.16 6.66 -20.71
CA ALA A 20 12.95 5.86 -20.63
C ALA A 20 11.74 6.58 -21.26
N GLY A 21 10.99 5.87 -22.10
CA GLY A 21 9.83 6.43 -22.81
C GLY A 21 10.17 7.49 -23.85
N THR A 22 11.43 7.64 -24.27
CA THR A 22 11.84 8.51 -25.39
C THR A 22 12.15 7.68 -26.64
N ASP A 23 12.42 8.34 -27.77
CA ASP A 23 12.87 7.67 -29.01
C ASP A 23 14.37 7.92 -29.22
N VAL A 24 15.14 6.83 -29.38
CA VAL A 24 16.59 6.89 -29.60
C VAL A 24 16.90 6.38 -31.00
N LYS A 25 17.80 7.07 -31.72
CA LYS A 25 18.22 6.64 -33.07
C LYS A 25 19.19 5.47 -32.99
N CYS A 26 18.87 4.39 -33.68
CA CYS A 26 19.79 3.28 -33.90
C CYS A 26 20.78 3.61 -35.03
N SER A 27 21.92 2.92 -35.06
CA SER A 27 22.92 3.03 -36.13
C SER A 27 22.43 2.58 -37.51
N CYS A 28 21.27 1.90 -37.60
CA CYS A 28 20.60 1.62 -38.87
C CYS A 28 19.77 2.82 -39.41
N GLY A 29 19.67 3.91 -38.66
CA GLY A 29 18.88 5.10 -39.00
C GLY A 29 17.43 5.06 -38.50
N GLN A 30 16.94 3.92 -38.01
CA GLN A 30 15.59 3.81 -37.43
C GLN A 30 15.53 4.38 -36.01
N ALA A 31 14.41 5.04 -35.69
CA ALA A 31 14.08 5.41 -34.31
C ALA A 31 13.56 4.17 -33.57
N VAL A 32 14.09 3.93 -32.37
CA VAL A 32 13.68 2.85 -31.47
C VAL A 32 13.06 3.48 -30.23
N ARG A 33 11.81 3.12 -29.94
CA ARG A 33 11.15 3.56 -28.72
C ARG A 33 11.78 2.88 -27.52
N VAL A 34 12.32 3.66 -26.60
CA VAL A 34 12.84 3.17 -25.33
C VAL A 34 11.65 2.76 -24.46
N PRO A 35 11.65 1.53 -23.90
CA PRO A 35 10.63 1.09 -22.94
C PRO A 35 10.52 2.01 -21.73
N SER A 36 9.48 1.81 -20.92
CA SER A 36 9.36 2.54 -19.66
C SER A 36 10.53 2.20 -18.72
N SER A 37 10.80 3.07 -17.74
CA SER A 37 11.85 2.83 -16.75
C SER A 37 11.62 1.51 -16.00
N VAL A 38 10.36 1.14 -15.78
CA VAL A 38 9.93 -0.12 -15.18
C VAL A 38 10.38 -1.34 -16.00
N ASP A 39 10.17 -1.27 -17.32
CA ASP A 39 10.53 -2.37 -18.23
C ASP A 39 12.05 -2.51 -18.36
N LEU A 40 12.78 -1.39 -18.37
CA LEU A 40 14.26 -1.38 -18.43
C LEU A 40 14.87 -2.07 -17.20
N VAL A 41 14.35 -1.78 -16.00
CA VAL A 41 14.75 -2.47 -14.76
C VAL A 41 14.43 -3.96 -14.85
N GLY A 42 13.24 -4.32 -15.35
CA GLY A 42 12.81 -5.71 -15.51
C GLY A 42 13.70 -6.52 -16.47
N GLN A 43 14.20 -5.92 -17.54
CA GLN A 43 15.06 -6.59 -18.54
C GLN A 43 16.45 -6.96 -18.02
N ARG A 44 16.94 -6.32 -16.96
CA ARG A 44 18.31 -6.52 -16.46
C ARG A 44 18.49 -7.80 -15.65
N GLY A 45 17.43 -8.55 -15.40
CA GLY A 45 17.54 -9.80 -14.67
C GLY A 45 18.06 -9.63 -13.24
N GLU A 46 17.83 -8.47 -12.60
CA GLU A 46 17.80 -8.35 -11.13
C GLU A 46 16.60 -9.12 -10.55
N GLN A 47 16.35 -10.31 -11.10
CA GLN A 47 15.49 -11.39 -10.65
C GLN A 47 16.22 -12.20 -9.56
N GLY A 48 16.90 -11.52 -8.63
CA GLY A 48 17.18 -12.10 -7.34
C GLY A 48 15.89 -12.05 -6.52
N ASN A 49 15.01 -13.03 -6.67
CA ASN A 49 13.75 -13.20 -5.93
C ASN A 49 12.62 -12.17 -6.18
N MET A 50 12.16 -11.99 -7.41
CA MET A 50 10.91 -11.24 -7.65
C MET A 50 9.97 -11.98 -8.62
N LYS A 51 9.01 -12.73 -8.06
CA LYS A 51 7.72 -12.98 -8.71
C LYS A 51 6.89 -11.70 -8.57
N GLY A 52 6.56 -11.07 -9.69
CA GLY A 52 5.70 -9.89 -9.74
C GLY A 52 6.47 -8.57 -9.89
N SER A 53 6.09 -7.80 -10.90
CA SER A 53 6.58 -6.47 -11.31
C SER A 53 7.29 -5.65 -10.21
N PRO A 54 8.52 -5.15 -10.46
CA PRO A 54 9.43 -4.57 -9.43
C PRO A 54 8.99 -3.25 -8.78
N HIS A 55 7.77 -2.77 -9.03
CA HIS A 55 7.22 -1.53 -8.42
C HIS A 55 5.80 -1.68 -7.86
N ARG A 56 5.26 -2.90 -7.81
CA ARG A 56 3.96 -3.15 -7.19
C ARG A 56 4.22 -3.93 -5.91
N GLY A 57 4.18 -3.24 -4.77
CA GLY A 57 4.28 -3.88 -3.46
C GLY A 57 3.26 -5.01 -3.30
N ILE A 58 3.46 -5.88 -2.32
CA ILE A 58 2.61 -7.05 -2.04
C ILE A 58 1.11 -6.75 -2.08
N GLU A 59 0.68 -5.55 -1.66
CA GLU A 59 -0.68 -5.04 -1.77
C GLU A 59 -1.24 -5.12 -3.19
N TYR A 60 -0.49 -4.67 -4.19
CA TYR A 60 -0.91 -4.67 -5.57
C TYR A 60 -0.89 -6.08 -6.17
N HIS A 61 0.02 -6.94 -5.71
CA HIS A 61 0.06 -8.34 -6.14
C HIS A 61 -1.20 -9.08 -5.70
N ILE A 62 -1.59 -8.94 -4.43
CA ILE A 62 -2.83 -9.51 -3.88
C ILE A 62 -4.04 -8.95 -4.63
N MET A 63 -4.11 -7.63 -4.84
CA MET A 63 -5.20 -7.01 -5.59
C MET A 63 -5.31 -7.55 -7.03
N ASP A 64 -4.19 -7.84 -7.68
CA ASP A 64 -4.16 -8.41 -9.04
C ASP A 64 -4.67 -9.86 -9.06
N LEU A 65 -4.25 -10.68 -8.09
CA LEU A 65 -4.76 -12.04 -7.89
C LEU A 65 -6.28 -12.01 -7.72
N VAL A 66 -6.79 -11.21 -6.78
CA VAL A 66 -8.22 -11.09 -6.49
C VAL A 66 -9.00 -10.59 -7.72
N LYS A 67 -8.47 -9.59 -8.44
CA LYS A 67 -9.09 -9.10 -9.69
C LYS A 67 -9.13 -10.14 -10.80
N SER A 68 -8.12 -11.01 -10.87
CA SER A 68 -8.08 -12.11 -11.82
C SER A 68 -8.99 -13.30 -11.43
N GLY A 69 -9.67 -13.22 -10.27
CA GLY A 69 -10.48 -14.31 -9.73
C GLY A 69 -9.64 -15.45 -9.14
N GLN A 70 -8.34 -15.22 -8.94
CA GLN A 70 -7.45 -16.16 -8.27
C GLN A 70 -7.39 -15.86 -6.77
N LEU A 71 -7.31 -16.91 -5.97
CA LEU A 71 -7.13 -16.82 -4.54
C LEU A 71 -5.67 -17.13 -4.19
N PRO A 72 -5.09 -16.46 -3.19
CA PRO A 72 -3.89 -16.92 -2.53
C PRO A 72 -4.17 -18.27 -1.83
N GLY A 73 -3.88 -19.37 -2.53
CA GLY A 73 -4.14 -20.75 -2.09
C GLY A 73 -5.40 -21.40 -2.70
N ASP A 74 -5.38 -22.73 -2.76
CA ASP A 74 -6.41 -23.60 -3.37
C ASP A 74 -7.06 -24.59 -2.38
N HIS A 75 -6.63 -24.58 -1.11
CA HIS A 75 -7.12 -25.44 -0.04
C HIS A 75 -7.67 -24.60 1.12
N CYS A 76 -8.56 -25.20 1.91
CA CYS A 76 -9.08 -24.57 3.11
C CYS A 76 -7.92 -24.26 4.07
N VAL A 77 -7.73 -22.98 4.41
CA VAL A 77 -6.62 -22.54 5.26
C VAL A 77 -6.62 -23.17 6.66
N ASN A 78 -7.78 -23.66 7.13
CA ASN A 78 -7.92 -24.25 8.47
C ASN A 78 -7.74 -25.77 8.48
N CYS A 79 -8.38 -26.50 7.57
CA CYS A 79 -8.37 -27.98 7.56
C CYS A 79 -7.63 -28.60 6.37
N ASN A 80 -7.08 -27.78 5.47
CA ASN A 80 -6.35 -28.16 4.27
C ASN A 80 -7.13 -29.03 3.26
N SER A 81 -8.46 -29.13 3.37
CA SER A 81 -9.29 -29.80 2.37
C SER A 81 -9.43 -28.94 1.11
N SER A 82 -9.47 -29.56 -0.07
CA SER A 82 -9.85 -28.87 -1.32
C SER A 82 -11.19 -28.14 -1.13
N THR A 83 -11.25 -26.85 -1.47
CA THR A 83 -12.47 -26.05 -1.30
C THR A 83 -12.58 -25.00 -2.40
N VAL A 84 -13.81 -24.73 -2.81
CA VAL A 84 -14.16 -23.56 -3.63
C VAL A 84 -14.76 -22.43 -2.79
N GLY A 85 -15.02 -22.70 -1.51
CA GLY A 85 -15.54 -21.72 -0.56
C GLY A 85 -14.49 -20.67 -0.21
N GLN A 86 -14.94 -19.43 -0.08
CA GLN A 86 -14.12 -18.30 0.32
C GLN A 86 -14.82 -17.45 1.38
N VAL A 87 -14.06 -16.89 2.30
CA VAL A 87 -14.48 -15.83 3.22
C VAL A 87 -13.83 -14.55 2.77
N LYS A 88 -14.64 -13.52 2.45
CA LYS A 88 -14.13 -12.21 2.05
C LYS A 88 -13.80 -11.43 3.31
N LEU A 89 -12.57 -10.94 3.40
CA LEU A 89 -12.10 -10.11 4.50
C LEU A 89 -11.49 -8.85 3.91
N LEU A 90 -11.77 -7.70 4.51
CA LEU A 90 -11.18 -6.43 4.14
C LEU A 90 -10.06 -6.09 5.13
N CYS A 91 -8.83 -6.03 4.63
CA CYS A 91 -7.65 -5.74 5.42
C CYS A 91 -7.29 -4.25 5.34
N GLU A 92 -7.40 -3.55 6.47
CA GLU A 92 -6.99 -2.17 6.65
C GLU A 92 -5.52 -2.12 7.05
N CYS A 93 -4.64 -1.78 6.11
CA CYS A 93 -3.18 -1.95 6.24
C CYS A 93 -2.46 -0.70 6.79
N SER A 94 -2.95 0.50 6.47
CA SER A 94 -2.43 1.74 7.01
C SER A 94 -3.58 2.65 7.38
N LYS A 95 -3.57 3.17 8.61
CA LYS A 95 -4.38 4.32 8.99
C LYS A 95 -3.61 5.59 8.64
N ALA A 96 -4.26 6.54 7.98
CA ALA A 96 -3.75 7.89 7.90
C ALA A 96 -3.46 8.39 9.32
N VAL A 97 -2.18 8.55 9.67
CA VAL A 97 -1.83 9.17 10.95
C VAL A 97 -2.10 10.65 10.78
N LEU A 98 -3.26 11.10 11.27
CA LEU A 98 -3.56 12.51 11.39
C LEU A 98 -2.57 13.11 12.38
N LYS A 99 -1.46 13.64 11.86
CA LYS A 99 -0.56 14.45 12.66
C LYS A 99 -1.27 15.77 12.90
N VAL A 100 -1.98 15.86 14.01
CA VAL A 100 -2.55 17.12 14.47
C VAL A 100 -1.38 17.95 14.96
N GLU A 101 -0.82 18.79 14.10
CA GLU A 101 0.12 19.83 14.51
C GLU A 101 -0.67 20.85 15.32
N GLY A 102 -0.70 20.62 16.64
CA GLY A 102 -1.17 21.61 17.59
C GLY A 102 -0.09 22.66 17.83
N PRO A 103 -0.47 23.88 18.24
CA PRO A 103 0.49 24.88 18.67
C PRO A 103 1.38 24.28 19.76
N SER A 104 2.67 24.57 19.68
CA SER A 104 3.64 24.09 20.65
C SER A 104 3.25 24.54 22.06
N ILE A 105 3.67 23.78 23.09
CA ILE A 105 3.38 24.14 24.49
C ILE A 105 3.87 25.57 24.79
N LEU A 106 5.00 25.97 24.19
CA LEU A 106 5.56 27.31 24.30
C LEU A 106 4.62 28.39 23.72
N GLU A 107 4.05 28.15 22.54
CA GLU A 107 3.08 29.07 21.93
C GLU A 107 1.84 29.23 22.79
N ASN A 108 1.31 28.13 23.35
CA ASN A 108 0.16 28.21 24.25
C ASN A 108 0.49 28.99 25.53
N VAL A 109 1.65 28.76 26.14
CA VAL A 109 2.10 29.51 27.32
C VAL A 109 2.26 31.00 27.01
N LEU A 110 2.87 31.33 25.87
CA LEU A 110 3.03 32.72 25.44
C LEU A 110 1.67 33.39 25.20
N ARG A 111 0.71 32.67 24.61
CA ARG A 111 -0.65 33.15 24.35
C ARG A 111 -1.37 33.47 25.68
N VAL A 112 -1.27 32.59 26.67
CA VAL A 112 -1.85 32.82 28.02
C VAL A 112 -1.17 34.01 28.71
N LEU A 113 0.15 34.13 28.61
CA LEU A 113 0.89 35.22 29.23
C LEU A 113 0.55 36.58 28.60
N LEU A 114 0.42 36.65 27.27
CA LEU A 114 -0.05 37.84 26.56
C LEU A 114 -1.50 38.20 26.92
N MET A 115 -2.37 37.21 27.10
CA MET A 115 -3.76 37.42 27.54
C MET A 115 -3.82 38.06 28.94
N MET A 116 -2.93 37.67 29.85
CA MET A 116 -2.86 38.25 31.20
C MET A 116 -2.31 39.68 31.19
N LEU A 117 -1.32 39.98 30.36
CA LEU A 117 -0.70 41.31 30.31
C LEU A 117 -1.54 42.34 29.54
N PHE A 118 -2.31 41.92 28.53
CA PHE A 118 -3.03 42.82 27.63
C PHE A 118 -4.46 42.35 27.30
N PRO A 119 -5.36 42.23 28.29
CA PRO A 119 -6.67 41.59 28.11
C PRO A 119 -7.57 42.34 27.11
N ILE A 120 -7.59 43.68 27.15
CA ILE A 120 -8.45 44.50 26.27
C ILE A 120 -7.99 44.44 24.81
N LYS A 121 -6.67 44.52 24.57
CA LYS A 121 -6.11 44.39 23.21
C LYS A 121 -6.34 42.99 22.65
N TYR A 122 -6.12 41.96 23.46
CA TYR A 122 -6.33 40.57 23.05
C TYR A 122 -7.80 40.33 22.70
N LEU A 123 -8.74 40.80 23.53
CA LEU A 123 -10.19 40.70 23.27
C LEU A 123 -10.61 41.38 21.94
N LEU A 124 -10.06 42.57 21.64
CA LEU A 124 -10.34 43.28 20.40
C LEU A 124 -9.72 42.60 19.16
N LEU A 125 -8.54 41.99 19.30
CA LEU A 125 -7.84 41.29 18.22
C LEU A 125 -8.42 39.90 17.93
N THR A 126 -8.83 39.16 18.96
CA THR A 126 -9.35 37.78 18.80
C THR A 126 -10.87 37.71 18.71
N GLY A 127 -11.59 38.78 19.04
CA GLY A 127 -13.06 38.85 18.97
C GLY A 127 -13.67 38.69 17.57
N GLY A 128 -12.83 38.66 16.52
CA GLY A 128 -13.23 38.35 15.15
C GLY A 128 -12.72 37.01 14.61
N MET A 129 -12.22 36.10 15.45
CA MET A 129 -11.53 34.91 14.95
C MET A 129 -12.48 33.82 14.45
N GLU A 130 -12.55 33.71 13.13
CA GLU A 130 -12.78 32.47 12.41
C GLU A 130 -12.10 31.31 13.12
N LEU A 131 -12.88 30.25 13.35
CA LEU A 131 -12.42 28.96 13.83
C LEU A 131 -11.17 28.59 13.03
N GLU A 132 -9.97 28.71 13.64
CA GLU A 132 -8.71 28.27 13.04
C GLU A 132 -8.92 26.80 12.69
N LYS A 133 -9.24 26.53 11.42
CA LYS A 133 -9.33 25.19 10.87
C LYS A 133 -7.93 24.63 11.06
N ARG A 134 -7.75 23.80 12.10
CA ARG A 134 -6.57 22.97 12.24
C ARG A 134 -6.39 22.28 10.90
N VAL A 135 -5.36 22.67 10.17
CA VAL A 135 -5.00 22.04 8.91
C VAL A 135 -4.53 20.64 9.30
N GLN A 136 -5.47 19.70 9.31
CA GLN A 136 -5.15 18.29 9.43
C GLN A 136 -4.37 17.94 8.17
N THR A 137 -3.06 17.84 8.30
CA THR A 137 -2.22 17.34 7.21
C THR A 137 -2.40 15.83 7.20
N GLU A 138 -3.35 15.34 6.40
CA GLU A 138 -3.53 13.91 6.13
C GLU A 138 -2.28 13.38 5.44
N THR A 139 -1.36 12.82 6.25
CA THR A 139 -0.14 12.19 5.72
C THR A 139 -0.36 10.68 5.76
N GLY A 140 -1.06 10.16 4.75
CA GLY A 140 -1.32 8.73 4.56
C GLY A 140 -2.64 8.50 3.84
N LYS A 141 -2.68 7.54 2.91
CA LYS A 141 -3.93 7.02 2.35
C LYS A 141 -4.30 5.77 3.15
N ASP A 142 -5.58 5.63 3.50
CA ASP A 142 -6.07 4.36 4.03
C ASP A 142 -5.98 3.32 2.92
N VAL A 143 -5.15 2.30 3.13
CA VAL A 143 -4.97 1.19 2.19
C VAL A 143 -5.87 0.05 2.64
N LEU A 144 -7.01 -0.07 1.95
CA LEU A 144 -7.95 -1.16 2.11
C LEU A 144 -7.70 -2.20 1.02
N ILE A 145 -7.47 -3.44 1.42
CA ILE A 145 -7.14 -4.55 0.52
C ILE A 145 -8.13 -5.69 0.74
N ASP A 146 -8.77 -6.15 -0.33
CA ASP A 146 -9.56 -7.38 -0.30
C ASP A 146 -8.61 -8.57 -0.12
N THR A 147 -8.81 -9.33 0.96
CA THR A 147 -7.99 -10.48 1.36
C THR A 147 -8.85 -11.73 1.54
N PRO A 148 -9.41 -12.29 0.45
CA PRO A 148 -10.25 -13.48 0.54
C PRO A 148 -9.44 -14.70 1.01
N LEU A 149 -10.00 -15.46 1.95
CA LEU A 149 -9.43 -16.70 2.46
C LEU A 149 -10.19 -17.90 1.92
N ALA A 150 -9.48 -18.85 1.31
CA ALA A 150 -10.05 -20.15 0.95
C ALA A 150 -10.45 -20.91 2.24
N MET A 151 -11.74 -21.19 2.40
CA MET A 151 -12.27 -21.84 3.60
C MET A 151 -13.50 -22.68 3.25
N CYS A 152 -13.53 -23.93 3.71
CA CYS A 152 -14.70 -24.80 3.50
C CYS A 152 -15.87 -24.37 4.39
N GLU A 153 -17.09 -24.78 4.00
CA GLU A 153 -18.33 -24.39 4.68
C GLU A 153 -18.35 -24.82 6.15
N GLN A 154 -17.88 -26.03 6.46
CA GLN A 154 -17.81 -26.53 7.84
C GLN A 154 -16.89 -25.68 8.72
N CYS A 155 -15.70 -25.31 8.23
CA CYS A 155 -14.80 -24.42 8.98
C CYS A 155 -15.37 -23.01 9.09
N ARG A 156 -16.05 -22.51 8.05
CA ARG A 156 -16.74 -21.20 8.09
C ARG A 156 -17.79 -21.16 9.19
N GLU A 157 -18.63 -22.20 9.30
CA GLU A 157 -19.66 -22.29 10.36
C GLU A 157 -19.05 -22.39 11.75
N GLU A 158 -17.99 -23.18 11.92
CA GLU A 158 -17.26 -23.27 13.19
C GLU A 158 -16.73 -21.91 13.62
N PHE A 159 -16.16 -21.13 12.69
CA PHE A 159 -15.68 -19.77 12.94
C PHE A 159 -16.81 -18.78 13.21
N ALA A 160 -17.95 -18.91 12.52
CA ALA A 160 -19.13 -18.09 12.76
C ALA A 160 -19.71 -18.28 14.18
N SER A 161 -19.69 -19.52 14.70
CA SER A 161 -20.24 -19.84 16.03
C SER A 161 -19.47 -19.23 17.21
N ARG A 162 -18.19 -18.84 17.02
CA ARG A 162 -17.33 -18.26 18.07
C ARG A 162 -17.18 -16.75 17.85
N SER A 163 -17.84 -15.93 18.68
CA SER A 163 -17.85 -14.47 18.50
C SER A 163 -16.60 -13.76 19.03
N THR A 164 -15.97 -14.28 20.08
CA THR A 164 -14.84 -13.62 20.74
C THR A 164 -13.51 -13.95 20.04
N GLY A 165 -12.83 -12.92 19.54
CA GLY A 165 -11.49 -13.04 18.96
C GLY A 165 -11.41 -13.54 17.52
N ARG A 166 -12.51 -13.48 16.76
CA ARG A 166 -12.57 -13.97 15.37
C ARG A 166 -11.50 -13.33 14.46
N THR A 167 -11.36 -12.01 14.52
CA THR A 167 -10.36 -11.24 13.75
C THR A 167 -8.93 -11.73 13.98
N LYS A 168 -8.57 -12.02 15.23
CA LYS A 168 -7.23 -12.51 15.59
C LYS A 168 -6.97 -13.88 14.97
N ARG A 169 -7.96 -14.77 15.00
CA ARG A 169 -7.84 -16.11 14.40
C ARG A 169 -7.72 -16.03 12.88
N TYR A 170 -8.44 -15.12 12.21
CA TYR A 170 -8.25 -14.90 10.77
C TYR A 170 -6.85 -14.37 10.45
N LEU A 171 -6.32 -13.43 11.24
CA LEU A 171 -4.93 -12.97 11.10
C LEU A 171 -3.91 -14.10 11.28
N GLU A 172 -4.12 -14.99 12.26
CA GLU A 172 -3.28 -16.16 12.46
C GLU A 172 -3.35 -17.12 11.27
N LEU A 173 -4.55 -17.35 10.70
CA LEU A 173 -4.73 -18.19 9.52
C LEU A 173 -4.08 -17.57 8.27
N MET A 174 -4.18 -16.26 8.08
CA MET A 174 -3.57 -15.54 6.96
C MET A 174 -2.06 -15.75 6.89
N ARG A 175 -1.38 -15.89 8.04
CA ARG A 175 0.08 -16.13 8.08
C ARG A 175 0.52 -17.47 7.49
N PHE A 176 -0.39 -18.42 7.29
CA PHE A 176 -0.06 -19.67 6.59
C PHE A 176 0.05 -19.49 5.07
N ILE A 177 -0.46 -18.38 4.53
CA ILE A 177 -0.43 -18.06 3.11
C ILE A 177 0.73 -17.07 2.87
N PRO A 178 1.75 -17.41 2.06
CA PRO A 178 2.95 -16.60 1.90
C PRO A 178 2.68 -15.14 1.52
N GLU A 179 1.74 -14.91 0.60
CA GLU A 179 1.39 -13.57 0.13
C GLU A 179 0.82 -12.71 1.25
N TYR A 180 0.00 -13.30 2.13
CA TYR A 180 -0.59 -12.60 3.26
C TYR A 180 0.39 -12.44 4.42
N ASP A 181 1.30 -13.38 4.66
CA ASP A 181 2.35 -13.21 5.65
C ASP A 181 3.25 -12.03 5.30
N GLU A 182 3.67 -11.91 4.04
CA GLU A 182 4.44 -10.75 3.56
C GLU A 182 3.66 -9.43 3.73
N LEU A 183 2.35 -9.43 3.44
CA LEU A 183 1.48 -8.28 3.69
C LEU A 183 1.46 -7.89 5.17
N LEU A 184 1.29 -8.86 6.07
CA LEU A 184 1.22 -8.61 7.52
C LEU A 184 2.57 -8.23 8.13
N GLN A 185 3.68 -8.69 7.57
CA GLN A 185 5.02 -8.22 7.94
C GLN A 185 5.22 -6.76 7.53
N LYS A 186 4.73 -6.36 6.35
CA LYS A 186 4.77 -4.97 5.89
C LYS A 186 3.84 -4.07 6.70
N TYR A 187 2.69 -4.58 7.15
CA TYR A 187 1.66 -3.85 7.88
C TYR A 187 1.32 -4.54 9.22
N PRO A 188 2.20 -4.45 10.23
CA PRO A 188 2.02 -5.19 11.50
C PRO A 188 0.82 -4.70 12.34
N GLN A 189 0.33 -3.50 12.08
CA GLN A 189 -0.87 -2.92 12.69
C GLN A 189 -2.15 -3.13 11.86
N ALA A 190 -2.13 -4.01 10.87
CA ALA A 190 -3.30 -4.27 10.03
C ALA A 190 -4.50 -4.79 10.84
N VAL A 191 -5.70 -4.34 10.46
CA VAL A 191 -6.97 -4.74 11.08
C VAL A 191 -7.85 -5.38 10.02
N LEU A 192 -8.49 -6.51 10.35
CA LEU A 192 -9.43 -7.17 9.45
C LEU A 192 -10.88 -6.78 9.78
N HIS A 193 -11.65 -6.55 8.73
CA HIS A 193 -13.09 -6.34 8.76
C HIS A 193 -13.76 -7.45 7.94
N GLU A 194 -14.89 -7.96 8.44
CA GLU A 194 -15.71 -9.02 7.80
C GLU A 194 -16.91 -8.41 7.08
#